data_AF-A0A934EFE4-F1
#
_entry.id   AF-A0A934EFE4-F1
#
_cell.length_a   1.000
_cell.length_b   1.000
_cell.length_c   1.000
_cell.angle_alpha   90.00
_cell.angle_beta   90.00
_cell.angle_gamma   90.00
#
_symmetry.space_group_name_H-M   'P 1'
#
loop_
_entity.id
_entity.type
_entity.pdbx_description
1 polymer ?
#
loop_
_entity_poly.entity_id
_entity_poly.type
_entity_poly.pdbx_seq_one_letter_code
_entity_poly.pdbx_strand_id
1 'polypeptide(L)'
;MADLGTTTKAPWFPVATAMLGCVGGFFVDIGKDIVKERYSRRRSRREEHAQEILREVLSPICDYLKEFYLPVCQLRRPPLGVRNETINRRPDHIAEDTFVRTEIRVWVETPSKPGRAVFLPEEPWQESDRFRRLYKDALQNHHSELLRRWQAFIENYGSIVGAAKVQAEALAGKLQEAAALPPLLASGREPPTWANYSRIAVLVLHRRLGVNVEGLCFRGSDRTEVRTARTQDILVKCATAQESDRVVNVIDELAKDLASVEDVKMRFGQLAVEAARLIEDCQDVLAKKPELKKCPFA
;
A
#
# COMPACT_ATOMS: atom_id res chain seq x y z
N MET A 1 90.58 77.34 13.16
CA MET A 1 89.40 77.17 14.04
C MET A 1 88.42 76.28 13.27
N ALA A 2 88.61 74.96 13.17
CA ALA A 2 88.66 73.93 14.22
C ALA A 2 87.35 73.83 15.00
N ASP A 3 86.45 72.96 14.53
CA ASP A 3 85.87 71.80 15.25
C ASP A 3 84.97 71.03 14.26
N LEU A 4 85.31 69.82 13.80
CA LEU A 4 85.34 68.48 14.45
C LEU A 4 83.97 68.01 14.95
N GLY A 5 83.45 66.94 14.32
CA GLY A 5 82.17 66.31 14.68
C GLY A 5 81.83 65.05 13.88
N THR A 6 82.78 64.12 13.80
CA THR A 6 82.65 62.66 13.70
C THR A 6 81.37 61.98 13.19
N THR A 7 81.52 61.36 12.01
CA THR A 7 81.20 59.96 11.65
C THR A 7 80.42 59.08 12.64
N THR A 8 79.41 58.37 12.11
CA THR A 8 79.20 56.94 12.41
C THR A 8 78.39 56.26 11.30
N LYS A 9 79.04 55.37 10.56
CA LYS A 9 78.42 54.31 9.75
C LYS A 9 78.20 53.10 10.67
N ALA A 10 77.04 52.46 10.59
CA ALA A 10 76.79 51.12 11.12
C ALA A 10 75.53 50.51 10.45
N PRO A 11 75.31 49.18 10.50
CA PRO A 11 75.07 48.37 9.31
C PRO A 11 73.69 47.68 9.25
N TRP A 12 73.43 47.13 8.07
CA TRP A 12 72.66 45.90 7.78
C TRP A 12 71.85 45.25 8.91
N PHE A 13 70.53 45.21 8.73
CA PHE A 13 69.66 44.08 9.10
C PHE A 13 68.42 44.05 8.19
N PRO A 14 68.29 43.10 7.24
CA PRO A 14 67.01 42.74 6.66
C PRO A 14 66.54 41.42 7.30
N VAL A 15 66.09 41.43 8.55
CA VAL A 15 65.53 40.24 9.20
C VAL A 15 64.41 40.63 10.15
N ALA A 16 63.28 41.12 9.62
CA ALA A 16 62.06 41.28 10.43
C ALA A 16 60.76 41.31 9.61
N THR A 17 60.74 40.73 8.41
CA THR A 17 59.53 40.72 7.56
C THR A 17 59.21 39.33 6.97
N ALA A 18 59.72 38.26 7.59
CA ALA A 18 59.43 36.88 7.18
C ALA A 18 58.64 36.06 8.23
N MET A 19 58.48 36.54 9.47
CA MET A 19 57.77 35.79 10.52
C MET A 19 56.27 36.08 10.62
N LEU A 20 55.78 37.20 10.06
CA LEU A 20 54.34 37.54 10.07
C LEU A 20 53.54 36.91 8.92
N GLY A 21 54.21 36.38 7.88
CA GLY A 21 53.56 35.67 6.78
C GLY A 21 53.24 34.19 7.09
N CYS A 22 53.99 33.55 8.00
CA CYS A 22 53.83 32.12 8.30
C CYS A 22 52.68 31.84 9.28
N VAL A 23 52.33 32.78 10.16
CA VAL A 23 51.21 32.61 11.11
C VAL A 23 49.87 32.81 10.39
N GLY A 24 49.79 33.75 9.43
CA GLY A 24 48.59 33.97 8.62
C GLY A 24 48.23 32.79 7.71
N GLY A 25 49.21 32.09 7.14
CA GLY A 25 48.99 30.90 6.32
C GLY A 25 48.41 29.72 7.12
N PHE A 26 48.89 29.50 8.34
CA PHE A 26 48.46 28.38 9.18
C PHE A 26 46.99 28.51 9.65
N PHE A 27 46.54 29.72 9.99
CA PHE A 27 45.13 29.95 10.36
C PHE A 27 44.17 29.90 9.16
N VAL A 28 44.63 30.30 7.96
CA VAL A 28 43.83 30.18 6.73
C VAL A 28 43.66 28.72 6.31
N ASP A 29 44.69 27.88 6.48
CA ASP A 29 44.60 26.46 6.13
C ASP A 29 43.80 25.65 7.17
N ILE A 30 43.94 25.93 8.48
CA ILE A 30 43.06 25.35 9.52
C ILE A 30 41.59 25.76 9.28
N GLY A 31 41.34 27.01 8.90
CA GLY A 31 39.99 27.49 8.58
C GLY A 31 39.37 26.78 7.37
N LYS A 32 40.15 26.52 6.32
CA LYS A 32 39.71 25.75 5.15
C LYS A 32 39.41 24.29 5.50
N ASP A 33 40.23 23.66 6.34
CA ASP A 33 40.03 22.27 6.75
C ASP A 33 38.78 22.09 7.62
N ILE A 34 38.51 23.01 8.56
CA ILE A 34 37.27 22.99 9.37
C ILE A 34 36.02 23.22 8.49
N VAL A 35 36.08 24.14 7.52
CA VAL A 35 34.96 24.38 6.59
C VAL A 35 34.74 23.17 5.68
N LYS A 36 35.81 22.56 5.18
CA LYS A 36 35.77 21.34 4.35
C LYS A 36 35.19 20.15 5.14
N GLU A 37 35.59 19.98 6.40
CA GLU A 37 35.07 18.95 7.28
C GLU A 37 33.58 19.16 7.59
N ARG A 38 33.16 20.39 7.92
CA ARG A 38 31.73 20.72 8.13
C ARG A 38 30.91 20.48 6.87
N TYR A 39 31.43 20.84 5.70
CA TYR A 39 30.78 20.59 4.41
C TYR A 39 30.66 19.08 4.15
N SER A 40 31.73 18.31 4.39
CA SER A 40 31.74 16.85 4.24
C SER A 40 30.74 16.16 5.17
N ARG A 41 30.67 16.57 6.45
CA ARG A 41 29.70 16.01 7.41
C ARG A 41 28.26 16.34 7.04
N ARG A 42 27.97 17.58 6.60
CA ARG A 42 26.64 17.97 6.10
C ARG A 42 26.26 17.19 4.85
N ARG A 43 27.23 16.97 3.96
CA ARG A 43 27.05 16.14 2.76
C ARG A 43 26.70 14.69 3.14
N SER A 44 27.49 14.07 4.02
CA SER A 44 27.25 12.69 4.52
C SER A 44 25.84 12.54 5.09
N ARG A 45 25.43 13.44 5.98
CA ARG A 45 24.08 13.40 6.59
C ARG A 45 22.95 13.51 5.57
N ARG A 46 23.14 14.31 4.50
CA ARG A 46 22.14 14.42 3.43
C ARG A 46 22.11 13.18 2.56
N GLU A 47 23.27 12.57 2.29
CA GLU A 47 23.35 11.30 1.56
C GLU A 47 22.70 10.17 2.38
N GLU A 48 23.00 10.09 3.68
CA GLU A 48 22.37 9.17 4.63
C GLU A 48 20.85 9.37 4.69
N HIS A 49 20.37 10.61 4.85
CA HIS A 49 18.94 10.91 4.90
C HIS A 49 18.22 10.59 3.60
N ALA A 50 18.83 10.88 2.45
CA ALA A 50 18.29 10.50 1.15
C ALA A 50 18.22 8.97 1.02
N GLN A 51 19.26 8.24 1.46
CA GLN A 51 19.24 6.78 1.49
C GLN A 51 18.15 6.23 2.42
N GLU A 52 17.90 6.87 3.56
CA GLU A 52 16.80 6.49 4.45
C GLU A 52 15.44 6.64 3.75
N ILE A 53 15.21 7.73 3.01
CA ILE A 53 13.98 7.91 2.23
C ILE A 53 13.84 6.83 1.16
N LEU A 54 14.91 6.55 0.42
CA LEU A 54 14.90 5.48 -0.60
C LEU A 54 14.53 4.13 0.03
N ARG A 55 15.16 3.77 1.16
CA ARG A 55 14.98 2.48 1.82
C ARG A 55 13.66 2.34 2.55
N GLU A 56 13.25 3.35 3.30
CA GLU A 56 12.11 3.28 4.21
C GLU A 56 10.81 3.74 3.56
N VAL A 57 10.87 4.50 2.45
CA VAL A 57 9.68 5.03 1.76
C VAL A 57 9.52 4.46 0.36
N LEU A 58 10.48 4.70 -0.54
CA LEU A 58 10.31 4.33 -1.95
C LEU A 58 10.39 2.83 -2.20
N SER A 59 11.30 2.11 -1.52
CA SER A 59 11.39 0.65 -1.66
C SER A 59 10.08 -0.04 -1.25
N PRO A 60 9.48 0.23 -0.07
CA PRO A 60 8.18 -0.34 0.27
C PRO A 60 7.07 0.00 -0.73
N ILE A 61 6.99 1.24 -1.21
CA ILE A 61 5.99 1.63 -2.23
C ILE A 61 6.17 0.81 -3.51
N CYS A 62 7.41 0.65 -3.97
CA CYS A 62 7.74 -0.16 -5.13
C CYS A 62 7.33 -1.63 -4.94
N ASP A 63 7.60 -2.19 -3.76
CA ASP A 63 7.23 -3.57 -3.40
C ASP A 63 5.71 -3.73 -3.36
N TYR A 64 4.97 -2.78 -2.77
CA TYR A 64 3.51 -2.79 -2.76
C TYR A 64 2.91 -2.76 -4.17
N LEU A 65 3.44 -1.89 -5.03
CA LEU A 65 3.00 -1.80 -6.41
C LEU A 65 3.20 -3.14 -7.13
N LYS A 66 4.35 -3.79 -6.96
CA LYS A 66 4.70 -5.05 -7.64
C LYS A 66 3.95 -6.26 -7.08
N GLU A 67 3.93 -6.42 -5.77
CA GLU A 67 3.46 -7.63 -5.11
C GLU A 67 1.95 -7.67 -4.91
N PHE A 68 1.31 -6.49 -4.78
CA PHE A 68 -0.11 -6.39 -4.48
C PHE A 68 -0.88 -5.63 -5.55
N TYR A 69 -0.62 -4.33 -5.73
CA TYR A 69 -1.51 -3.47 -6.51
C TYR A 69 -1.53 -3.83 -7.99
N LEU A 70 -0.37 -4.07 -8.61
CA LEU A 70 -0.30 -4.42 -10.03
C LEU A 70 -1.00 -5.76 -10.31
N PRO A 71 -0.76 -6.86 -9.57
CA PRO A 71 -1.52 -8.10 -9.73
C PRO A 71 -3.04 -7.93 -9.60
N VAL A 72 -3.51 -7.11 -8.64
CA VAL A 72 -4.94 -6.83 -8.46
C VAL A 72 -5.49 -5.99 -9.62
N CYS A 73 -4.78 -4.94 -10.05
CA CYS A 73 -5.20 -4.10 -11.17
C CYS A 73 -5.18 -4.85 -12.51
N GLN A 74 -4.30 -5.83 -12.66
CA GLN A 74 -4.28 -6.76 -13.80
C GLN A 74 -5.33 -7.87 -13.66
N LEU A 75 -6.14 -7.87 -12.60
CA LEU A 75 -7.16 -8.87 -12.31
C LEU A 75 -6.61 -10.30 -12.20
N ARG A 76 -5.30 -10.43 -11.92
CA ARG A 76 -4.63 -11.71 -11.61
C ARG A 76 -4.89 -12.15 -10.18
N ARG A 77 -5.24 -11.20 -9.31
CA ARG A 77 -5.70 -11.43 -7.93
C ARG A 77 -7.08 -10.80 -7.71
N PRO A 78 -7.92 -11.40 -6.86
CA PRO A 78 -9.22 -10.82 -6.53
C PRO A 78 -9.06 -9.50 -5.75
N PRO A 79 -9.82 -8.44 -6.09
CA PRO A 79 -9.81 -7.19 -5.33
C PRO A 79 -10.69 -7.23 -4.06
N LEU A 80 -11.60 -8.20 -3.98
CA LEU A 80 -12.56 -8.33 -2.88
C LEU A 80 -12.47 -9.72 -2.25
N GLY A 81 -12.77 -9.77 -0.96
CA GLY A 81 -12.85 -10.98 -0.16
C GLY A 81 -14.17 -11.07 0.59
N VAL A 82 -14.33 -12.16 1.34
CA VAL A 82 -15.44 -12.33 2.27
C VAL A 82 -14.88 -12.80 3.60
N ARG A 83 -15.30 -12.17 4.69
CA ARG A 83 -14.81 -12.47 6.04
C ARG A 83 -15.92 -12.46 7.07
N ASN A 84 -15.65 -13.08 8.21
CA ASN A 84 -16.54 -13.11 9.36
C ASN A 84 -16.37 -11.82 10.20
N GLU A 85 -17.40 -10.98 10.13
CA GLU A 85 -17.76 -9.82 10.92
C GLU A 85 -18.25 -10.11 12.35
N THR A 86 -17.45 -10.01 13.42
CA THR A 86 -18.03 -10.05 14.78
C THR A 86 -18.72 -8.73 15.10
N ILE A 87 -20.04 -8.75 15.32
CA ILE A 87 -20.82 -7.57 15.70
C ILE A 87 -20.99 -7.55 17.21
N ASN A 88 -20.45 -6.50 17.81
CA ASN A 88 -20.59 -6.24 19.23
C ASN A 88 -21.72 -5.23 19.48
N ARG A 89 -22.46 -5.38 20.60
CA ARG A 89 -23.38 -4.38 21.13
C ARG A 89 -22.60 -3.10 21.44
N ARG A 90 -23.23 -1.95 21.24
CA ARG A 90 -22.68 -0.69 21.74
C ARG A 90 -22.55 -0.79 23.28
N PRO A 91 -21.40 -0.41 23.86
CA PRO A 91 -21.11 -0.62 25.26
C PRO A 91 -21.81 0.45 26.11
N ASP A 92 -23.14 0.48 26.07
CA ASP A 92 -23.88 1.40 26.93
C ASP A 92 -24.05 0.78 28.34
N HIS A 93 -23.84 -0.53 28.51
CA HIS A 93 -23.99 -1.28 29.76
C HIS A 93 -22.83 -2.28 29.94
N ILE A 94 -22.09 -2.15 31.04
CA ILE A 94 -20.80 -2.84 31.32
C ILE A 94 -20.97 -4.30 31.80
N ALA A 95 -22.20 -4.80 31.96
CA ALA A 95 -22.44 -6.02 32.76
C ALA A 95 -22.70 -7.33 31.97
N GLU A 96 -22.87 -7.32 30.65
CA GLU A 96 -23.24 -8.54 29.91
C GLU A 96 -22.43 -8.71 28.62
N ASP A 97 -22.24 -9.97 28.21
CA ASP A 97 -21.49 -10.37 27.00
C ASP A 97 -21.84 -9.47 25.80
N THR A 98 -20.81 -8.80 25.29
CA THR A 98 -20.92 -7.76 24.26
C THR A 98 -21.20 -8.32 22.87
N PHE A 99 -21.27 -9.64 22.70
CA PHE A 99 -21.45 -10.31 21.42
C PHE A 99 -22.93 -10.36 20.99
N VAL A 100 -23.23 -9.90 19.77
CA VAL A 100 -24.57 -10.02 19.17
C VAL A 100 -24.65 -11.21 18.23
N ARG A 101 -23.81 -11.18 17.20
CA ARG A 101 -23.78 -12.18 16.13
C ARG A 101 -22.52 -12.01 15.30
N THR A 102 -22.20 -13.06 14.55
CA THR A 102 -21.18 -13.00 13.51
C THR A 102 -21.86 -12.95 12.14
N GLU A 103 -21.56 -11.93 11.35
CA GLU A 103 -22.05 -11.74 9.98
C GLU A 103 -20.98 -12.05 8.94
N ILE A 104 -21.39 -12.51 7.76
CA ILE A 104 -20.48 -12.72 6.64
C ILE A 104 -20.53 -11.49 5.73
N ARG A 105 -19.43 -10.72 5.66
CA ARG A 105 -19.40 -9.45 4.91
C ARG A 105 -18.35 -9.43 3.80
N VAL A 106 -18.64 -8.65 2.76
CA VAL A 106 -17.70 -8.33 1.68
C VAL A 106 -16.63 -7.40 2.23
N TRP A 107 -15.37 -7.71 1.93
CA TRP A 107 -14.20 -6.94 2.36
C TRP A 107 -13.35 -6.54 1.16
N VAL A 108 -12.63 -5.42 1.26
CA VAL A 108 -11.64 -5.00 0.26
C VAL A 108 -10.32 -5.66 0.61
N GLU A 109 -9.72 -6.39 -0.32
CA GLU A 109 -8.39 -6.94 -0.11
C GLU A 109 -7.39 -5.79 0.13
N THR A 110 -6.60 -5.91 1.20
CA THR A 110 -5.62 -4.92 1.60
C THR A 110 -4.22 -5.50 1.46
N PRO A 111 -3.21 -4.71 1.07
CA PRO A 111 -1.84 -5.22 0.99
C PRO A 111 -1.34 -5.66 2.36
N SER A 112 -0.89 -6.91 2.47
CA SER A 112 -0.02 -7.35 3.55
C SER A 112 1.37 -6.77 3.40
N LYS A 113 2.10 -6.69 4.52
CA LYS A 113 3.51 -6.29 4.51
C LYS A 113 4.33 -7.30 3.67
N PRO A 114 5.12 -6.84 2.69
CA PRO A 114 5.98 -7.72 1.89
C PRO A 114 6.94 -8.52 2.80
N GLY A 115 7.07 -9.82 2.54
CA GLY A 115 7.99 -10.72 3.25
C GLY A 115 7.46 -11.41 4.53
N ARG A 116 6.18 -11.27 4.90
CA ARG A 116 5.56 -12.10 5.95
C ARG A 116 4.81 -13.29 5.34
N ALA A 117 4.94 -14.47 5.98
CA ALA A 117 4.27 -15.69 5.58
C ALA A 117 2.74 -15.53 5.64
N VAL A 118 2.06 -16.05 4.61
CA VAL A 118 0.62 -15.95 4.28
C VAL A 118 -0.33 -16.53 5.35
N PHE A 119 0.18 -17.06 6.47
CA PHE A 119 -0.58 -17.93 7.39
C PHE A 119 -1.14 -17.24 8.64
N LEU A 120 -0.96 -15.93 8.82
CA LEU A 120 -1.57 -15.18 9.92
C LEU A 120 -2.57 -14.16 9.38
N PRO A 121 -3.66 -13.84 10.12
CA PRO A 121 -4.55 -12.73 9.78
C PRO A 121 -3.68 -11.51 9.49
N GLU A 122 -3.71 -11.04 8.25
CA GLU A 122 -2.79 -10.01 7.80
C GLU A 122 -3.10 -8.74 8.60
N GLU A 123 -2.22 -8.40 9.54
CA GLU A 123 -2.28 -7.08 10.18
C GLU A 123 -2.15 -6.05 9.05
N PRO A 124 -3.18 -5.20 8.82
CA PRO A 124 -3.07 -4.15 7.83
C PRO A 124 -1.84 -3.34 8.19
N TRP A 125 -0.99 -3.06 7.21
CA TRP A 125 0.27 -2.39 7.46
C TRP A 125 0.03 -1.09 8.24
N GLN A 126 0.55 -1.05 9.47
CA GLN A 126 0.56 0.18 10.25
C GLN A 126 1.82 0.96 9.89
N GLU A 127 1.60 2.11 9.25
CA GLU A 127 2.65 3.10 9.03
C GLU A 127 3.31 3.46 10.36
N SER A 128 4.60 3.15 10.50
CA SER A 128 5.36 3.58 11.67
C SER A 128 5.46 5.11 11.71
N ASP A 129 5.59 5.70 12.91
CA ASP A 129 5.82 7.14 13.04
C ASP A 129 7.10 7.62 12.36
N ARG A 130 8.07 6.71 12.17
CA ARG A 130 9.27 6.98 11.36
C ARG A 130 8.91 7.10 9.88
N PHE A 131 8.15 6.14 9.34
CA PHE A 131 7.68 6.16 7.95
C PHE A 131 6.93 7.46 7.67
N ARG A 132 5.95 7.83 8.50
CA ARG A 132 5.14 9.05 8.29
C ARG A 132 5.99 10.31 8.22
N ARG A 133 6.98 10.43 9.10
CA ARG A 133 7.92 11.57 9.11
C ARG A 133 8.76 11.62 7.84
N LEU A 134 9.37 10.50 7.45
CA LEU A 134 10.18 10.41 6.23
C LEU A 134 9.34 10.61 4.97
N TYR A 135 8.12 10.07 4.94
CA TYR A 135 7.19 10.23 3.83
C TYR A 135 6.80 11.69 3.63
N LYS A 136 6.47 12.40 4.72
CA LYS A 136 6.14 13.84 4.67
C LYS A 136 7.33 14.65 4.14
N ASP A 137 8.54 14.38 4.61
CA ASP A 137 9.74 15.06 4.13
C ASP A 137 10.02 14.73 2.65
N ALA A 138 9.92 13.46 2.26
CA ALA A 138 10.09 13.01 0.88
C ALA A 138 9.11 13.70 -0.07
N LEU A 139 7.84 13.83 0.34
CA LEU A 139 6.78 14.50 -0.42
C LEU A 139 7.02 16.00 -0.56
N GLN A 140 7.65 16.65 0.42
CA GLN A 140 7.89 18.10 0.41
C GLN A 140 9.19 18.47 -0.30
N ASN A 141 10.26 17.71 -0.07
CA ASN A 141 11.63 18.16 -0.34
C ASN A 141 12.41 17.27 -1.33
N HIS A 142 11.94 16.06 -1.64
CA HIS A 142 12.71 15.10 -2.47
C HIS A 142 11.95 14.66 -3.72
N HIS A 143 11.03 13.69 -3.59
CA HIS A 143 10.36 12.98 -4.68
C HIS A 143 8.88 13.37 -4.78
N SER A 144 8.60 14.68 -4.71
CA SER A 144 7.24 15.22 -4.56
C SER A 144 6.28 14.78 -5.67
N GLU A 145 6.72 14.81 -6.92
CA GLU A 145 5.90 14.42 -8.07
C GLU A 145 5.52 12.93 -8.04
N LEU A 146 6.52 12.06 -7.84
CA LEU A 146 6.34 10.61 -7.74
C LEU A 146 5.39 10.25 -6.60
N LEU A 147 5.58 10.85 -5.42
CA LEU A 147 4.75 10.58 -4.25
C LEU A 147 3.32 11.15 -4.37
N ARG A 148 3.11 12.26 -5.09
CA ARG A 148 1.77 12.75 -5.42
C ARG A 148 1.03 11.81 -6.37
N ARG A 149 1.72 11.29 -7.39
CA ARG A 149 1.13 10.28 -8.29
C ARG A 149 0.79 9.00 -7.55
N TRP A 150 1.64 8.57 -6.62
CA TRP A 150 1.34 7.46 -5.70
C TRP A 150 0.08 7.72 -4.86
N GLN A 151 -0.09 8.91 -4.27
CA GLN A 151 -1.32 9.24 -3.52
C GLN A 151 -2.57 9.19 -4.39
N ALA A 152 -2.52 9.82 -5.57
CA ALA A 152 -3.62 9.78 -6.52
C ALA A 152 -3.94 8.35 -6.97
N PHE A 153 -2.91 7.51 -7.16
CA PHE A 153 -3.08 6.09 -7.46
C PHE A 153 -3.85 5.35 -6.36
N ILE A 154 -3.46 5.53 -5.09
CA ILE A 154 -4.14 4.89 -3.94
C ILE A 154 -5.59 5.36 -3.79
N GLU A 155 -5.85 6.66 -3.94
CA GLU A 155 -7.21 7.21 -3.89
C GLU A 155 -8.10 6.65 -5.01
N ASN A 156 -7.57 6.60 -6.23
CA ASN A 156 -8.28 6.03 -7.38
C ASN A 156 -8.54 4.53 -7.20
N TYR A 157 -7.55 3.78 -6.72
CA TYR A 157 -7.72 2.38 -6.36
C TYR A 157 -8.84 2.21 -5.33
N GLY A 158 -8.79 2.96 -4.23
CA GLY A 158 -9.81 2.96 -3.17
C GLY A 158 -11.22 3.24 -3.69
N SER A 159 -11.36 4.22 -4.60
CA SER A 159 -12.63 4.52 -5.27
C SER A 159 -13.16 3.34 -6.09
N ILE A 160 -12.29 2.67 -6.87
CA ILE A 160 -12.68 1.56 -7.75
C ILE A 160 -13.09 0.34 -6.93
N VAL A 161 -12.27 -0.08 -5.96
CA VAL A 161 -12.61 -1.22 -5.08
C VAL A 161 -13.81 -0.93 -4.20
N GLY A 162 -14.00 0.32 -3.77
CA GLY A 162 -15.20 0.76 -3.06
C GLY A 162 -16.46 0.62 -3.91
N ALA A 163 -16.41 1.05 -5.17
CA ALA A 163 -17.52 0.87 -6.11
C ALA A 163 -17.81 -0.62 -6.38
N ALA A 164 -16.77 -1.44 -6.56
CA ALA A 164 -16.91 -2.88 -6.74
C ALA A 164 -17.54 -3.56 -5.50
N LYS A 165 -17.13 -3.15 -4.29
CA LYS A 165 -17.71 -3.63 -3.02
C LYS A 165 -19.20 -3.31 -2.94
N VAL A 166 -19.59 -2.07 -3.22
CA VAL A 166 -21.01 -1.66 -3.21
C VAL A 166 -21.83 -2.48 -4.21
N GLN A 167 -21.29 -2.77 -5.40
CA GLN A 167 -21.95 -3.64 -6.38
C GLN A 167 -22.11 -5.08 -5.87
N ALA A 168 -21.08 -5.64 -5.24
CA ALA A 168 -21.15 -6.97 -4.64
C ALA A 168 -22.18 -7.04 -3.51
N GLU A 169 -22.24 -6.02 -2.65
CA GLU A 169 -23.24 -5.94 -1.57
C GLU A 169 -24.67 -5.79 -2.11
N ALA A 170 -24.87 -4.98 -3.15
CA ALA A 170 -26.16 -4.86 -3.82
C ALA A 170 -26.59 -6.18 -4.49
N LEU A 171 -25.66 -6.88 -5.14
CA LEU A 171 -25.92 -8.20 -5.73
C LEU A 171 -26.26 -9.24 -4.66
N ALA A 172 -25.59 -9.23 -3.52
CA ALA A 172 -25.91 -10.10 -2.39
C ALA A 172 -27.34 -9.85 -1.87
N GLY A 173 -27.77 -8.59 -1.79
CA GLY A 173 -29.15 -8.22 -1.45
C GLY A 173 -30.17 -8.76 -2.44
N LYS A 174 -29.95 -8.53 -3.75
CA LYS A 174 -30.81 -9.08 -4.82
C LYS A 174 -30.90 -10.60 -4.77
N LEU A 175 -29.77 -11.28 -4.53
CA LEU A 175 -29.72 -12.74 -4.38
C LEU A 175 -30.54 -13.21 -3.18
N GLN A 176 -30.43 -12.53 -2.04
CA GLN A 176 -31.20 -12.85 -0.84
C GLN A 176 -32.70 -12.72 -1.07
N GLU A 177 -33.13 -11.64 -1.72
CA GLU A 177 -34.53 -11.40 -2.06
C GLU A 177 -35.08 -12.46 -3.05
N ALA A 178 -34.31 -12.80 -4.09
CA ALA A 178 -34.75 -13.69 -5.16
C ALA A 178 -34.70 -15.18 -4.78
N ALA A 179 -33.67 -15.61 -4.04
CA ALA A 179 -33.50 -17.01 -3.63
C ALA A 179 -34.44 -17.41 -2.48
N ALA A 180 -34.86 -16.44 -1.65
CA ALA A 180 -35.74 -16.65 -0.49
C ALA A 180 -35.24 -17.73 0.49
N LEU A 181 -33.92 -17.95 0.57
CA LEU A 181 -33.29 -18.82 1.57
C LEU A 181 -32.76 -17.97 2.75
N PRO A 182 -32.72 -18.52 3.97
CA PRO A 182 -32.09 -17.81 5.07
C PRO A 182 -30.57 -17.67 4.82
N PRO A 183 -29.94 -16.58 5.27
CA PRO A 183 -28.50 -16.40 5.13
C PRO A 183 -27.73 -17.39 6.01
N LEU A 184 -26.55 -17.81 5.54
CA LEU A 184 -25.61 -18.58 6.36
C LEU A 184 -25.18 -17.78 7.59
N LEU A 185 -25.31 -18.39 8.77
CA LEU A 185 -24.78 -17.85 10.02
C LEU A 185 -23.37 -18.38 10.25
N ALA A 186 -22.43 -17.48 10.57
CA ALA A 186 -21.04 -17.87 10.84
C ALA A 186 -20.83 -18.60 12.19
N SER A 187 -21.87 -18.70 13.03
CA SER A 187 -21.82 -19.32 14.36
C SER A 187 -21.94 -20.86 14.36
N GLY A 188 -21.89 -21.52 13.20
CA GLY A 188 -21.80 -22.98 13.08
C GLY A 188 -23.09 -23.76 13.38
N ARG A 189 -24.18 -23.09 13.80
CA ARG A 189 -25.52 -23.69 13.81
C ARG A 189 -26.11 -23.58 12.42
N GLU A 190 -25.81 -24.55 11.57
CA GLU A 190 -26.38 -24.62 10.22
C GLU A 190 -27.90 -24.91 10.31
N PRO A 191 -28.76 -24.03 9.78
CA PRO A 191 -30.15 -24.42 9.50
C PRO A 191 -30.19 -25.52 8.41
N PRO A 192 -31.31 -26.24 8.24
CA PRO A 192 -31.42 -27.27 7.21
C PRO A 192 -31.24 -26.73 5.78
N THR A 193 -31.57 -25.46 5.54
CA THR A 193 -31.36 -24.75 4.27
C THR A 193 -30.74 -23.38 4.52
N TRP A 194 -29.79 -22.94 3.69
CA TRP A 194 -29.14 -21.63 3.80
C TRP A 194 -28.35 -21.24 2.54
N ALA A 195 -27.97 -19.96 2.44
CA ALA A 195 -27.07 -19.45 1.41
C ALA A 195 -26.06 -18.40 1.91
N ASN A 196 -24.82 -18.45 1.40
CA ASN A 196 -23.79 -17.45 1.61
C ASN A 196 -23.80 -16.41 0.48
N TYR A 197 -24.76 -15.50 0.54
CA TYR A 197 -25.01 -14.50 -0.50
C TYR A 197 -23.80 -13.60 -0.80
N SER A 198 -23.07 -13.17 0.23
CA SER A 198 -21.86 -12.36 0.10
C SER A 198 -20.79 -13.09 -0.73
N ARG A 199 -20.57 -14.39 -0.47
CA ARG A 199 -19.58 -15.20 -1.22
C ARG A 199 -20.02 -15.44 -2.65
N ILE A 200 -21.30 -15.72 -2.88
CA ILE A 200 -21.86 -15.90 -4.23
C ILE A 200 -21.70 -14.61 -5.04
N ALA A 201 -22.08 -13.46 -4.47
CA ALA A 201 -21.98 -12.17 -5.15
C ALA A 201 -20.53 -11.83 -5.54
N VAL A 202 -19.57 -12.05 -4.64
CA VAL A 202 -18.15 -11.83 -4.92
C VAL A 202 -17.64 -12.77 -6.02
N LEU A 203 -18.03 -14.05 -6.01
CA LEU A 203 -17.66 -15.00 -7.06
C LEU A 203 -18.21 -14.59 -8.43
N VAL A 204 -19.48 -14.19 -8.50
CA VAL A 204 -20.11 -13.71 -9.74
C VAL A 204 -19.38 -12.47 -10.26
N LEU A 205 -19.12 -11.48 -9.40
CA LEU A 205 -18.43 -10.26 -9.78
C LEU A 205 -17.01 -10.55 -10.29
N HIS A 206 -16.24 -11.39 -9.59
CA HIS A 206 -14.90 -11.78 -10.02
C HIS A 206 -14.90 -12.48 -11.38
N ARG A 207 -15.86 -13.38 -11.62
CA ARG A 207 -15.99 -14.08 -12.91
C ARG A 207 -16.27 -13.10 -14.04
N ARG A 208 -17.11 -12.09 -13.80
CA ARG A 208 -17.42 -11.04 -14.78
C ARG A 208 -16.26 -10.09 -15.02
N LEU A 209 -15.46 -9.79 -13.99
CA LEU A 209 -14.21 -9.06 -14.13
C LEU A 209 -13.16 -9.85 -14.94
N GLY A 210 -13.29 -11.18 -15.02
CA GLY A 210 -12.29 -12.05 -15.64
C GLY A 210 -11.12 -12.37 -14.70
N VAL A 211 -11.31 -12.18 -13.40
CA VAL A 211 -10.41 -12.75 -12.39
C VAL A 211 -10.53 -14.27 -12.50
N ASN A 212 -9.42 -15.00 -12.47
CA ASN A 212 -9.44 -16.45 -12.56
C ASN A 212 -10.01 -17.07 -11.26
N VAL A 213 -11.33 -17.04 -11.13
CA VAL A 213 -12.09 -17.59 -9.99
C VAL A 213 -12.58 -19.00 -10.25
N GLU A 214 -12.73 -19.72 -9.15
CA GLU A 214 -13.27 -21.06 -9.10
C GLU A 214 -14.70 -21.12 -9.66
N GLY A 215 -15.02 -22.19 -10.37
CA GLY A 215 -16.38 -22.46 -10.83
C GLY A 215 -17.31 -22.89 -9.70
N LEU A 216 -18.60 -23.03 -10.02
CA LEU A 216 -19.58 -23.66 -9.14
C LEU A 216 -19.69 -25.15 -9.48
N CYS A 217 -19.88 -26.00 -8.49
CA CYS A 217 -20.20 -27.42 -8.67
C CYS A 217 -21.24 -27.90 -7.66
N PHE A 218 -21.96 -28.96 -8.01
CA PHE A 218 -22.83 -29.67 -7.07
C PHE A 218 -22.05 -30.74 -6.29
N ARG A 219 -22.54 -31.11 -5.10
CA ARG A 219 -21.95 -32.19 -4.29
C ARG A 219 -22.28 -33.58 -4.87
N GLY A 220 -21.42 -34.09 -5.75
CA GLY A 220 -21.58 -35.45 -6.28
C GLY A 220 -22.93 -35.67 -6.97
N SER A 221 -23.59 -36.80 -6.71
CA SER A 221 -24.93 -37.08 -7.24
C SER A 221 -26.04 -36.33 -6.49
N ASP A 222 -25.75 -35.77 -5.32
CA ASP A 222 -26.71 -35.04 -4.49
C ASP A 222 -26.65 -33.54 -4.83
N ARG A 223 -27.63 -33.08 -5.60
CA ARG A 223 -27.72 -31.71 -6.08
C ARG A 223 -28.27 -30.73 -5.04
N THR A 224 -28.41 -31.12 -3.78
CA THR A 224 -28.91 -30.24 -2.69
C THR A 224 -27.88 -29.21 -2.23
N GLU A 225 -26.60 -29.37 -2.57
CA GLU A 225 -25.54 -28.44 -2.17
C GLU A 225 -24.80 -27.87 -3.40
N VAL A 226 -24.63 -26.55 -3.41
CA VAL A 226 -23.77 -25.83 -4.37
C VAL A 226 -22.50 -25.44 -3.65
N ARG A 227 -21.36 -25.78 -4.26
CA ARG A 227 -20.01 -25.58 -3.72
C ARG A 227 -19.12 -24.84 -4.70
N THR A 228 -18.01 -24.30 -4.21
CA THR A 228 -16.89 -23.88 -5.06
C THR A 228 -16.15 -25.10 -5.60
N ALA A 229 -15.75 -25.07 -6.87
CA ALA A 229 -15.16 -26.22 -7.54
C ALA A 229 -13.80 -26.65 -6.95
N ARG A 230 -12.99 -25.69 -6.46
CA ARG A 230 -11.62 -25.98 -6.01
C ARG A 230 -11.49 -26.01 -4.48
N THR A 231 -12.07 -25.08 -3.73
CA THR A 231 -12.05 -25.17 -2.25
C THR A 231 -13.11 -26.10 -1.66
N GLN A 232 -14.15 -26.47 -2.42
CA GLN A 232 -15.29 -27.25 -1.95
C GLN A 232 -16.08 -26.56 -0.82
N ASP A 233 -15.95 -25.24 -0.69
CA ASP A 233 -16.71 -24.42 0.25
C ASP A 233 -18.19 -24.47 -0.11
N ILE A 234 -19.07 -24.72 0.87
CA ILE A 234 -20.51 -24.71 0.65
C ILE A 234 -20.98 -23.26 0.50
N LEU A 235 -21.62 -22.99 -0.64
CA LEU A 235 -22.20 -21.68 -0.96
C LEU A 235 -23.71 -21.67 -0.68
N VAL A 236 -24.39 -22.76 -1.02
CA VAL A 236 -25.83 -22.93 -0.85
C VAL A 236 -26.11 -24.36 -0.41
N LYS A 237 -27.04 -24.51 0.55
CA LYS A 237 -27.59 -25.78 0.98
C LYS A 237 -29.12 -25.69 0.91
N CYS A 238 -29.74 -26.60 0.18
CA CYS A 238 -31.19 -26.66 -0.04
C CYS A 238 -31.78 -27.96 0.50
N ALA A 239 -33.10 -28.01 0.67
CA ALA A 239 -33.77 -29.23 1.12
C ALA A 239 -33.93 -30.21 -0.04
N THR A 240 -34.01 -29.68 -1.27
CA THR A 240 -34.21 -30.47 -2.49
C THR A 240 -33.29 -30.02 -3.62
N ALA A 241 -33.04 -30.92 -4.58
CA ALA A 241 -32.32 -30.61 -5.81
C ALA A 241 -33.01 -29.52 -6.65
N GLN A 242 -34.35 -29.52 -6.68
CA GLN A 242 -35.13 -28.54 -7.44
C GLN A 242 -34.95 -27.10 -6.92
N GLU A 243 -34.88 -26.93 -5.60
CA GLU A 243 -34.57 -25.63 -4.99
C GLU A 243 -33.16 -25.16 -5.34
N SER A 244 -32.19 -26.07 -5.27
CA SER A 244 -30.79 -25.78 -5.62
C SER A 244 -30.66 -25.35 -7.09
N ASP A 245 -31.32 -26.06 -8.01
CA ASP A 245 -31.37 -25.70 -9.43
C ASP A 245 -32.03 -24.32 -9.65
N ARG A 246 -33.10 -24.01 -8.89
CA ARG A 246 -33.71 -22.67 -8.91
C ARG A 246 -32.72 -21.59 -8.46
N VAL A 247 -31.97 -21.82 -7.38
CA VAL A 247 -30.97 -20.85 -6.90
C VAL A 247 -29.87 -20.64 -7.92
N VAL A 248 -29.37 -21.70 -8.56
CA VAL A 248 -28.37 -21.58 -9.64
C VAL A 248 -28.92 -20.77 -10.81
N ASN A 249 -30.17 -20.98 -11.22
CA ASN A 249 -30.81 -20.18 -12.26
C ASN A 249 -30.90 -18.69 -11.86
N VAL A 250 -31.28 -18.38 -10.62
CA VAL A 250 -31.29 -17.00 -10.10
C VAL A 250 -29.90 -16.37 -10.15
N ILE A 251 -28.85 -17.12 -9.77
CA ILE A 251 -27.46 -16.65 -9.85
C ILE A 251 -27.09 -16.33 -11.30
N ASP A 252 -27.38 -17.23 -12.24
CA ASP A 252 -27.06 -17.06 -13.65
C ASP A 252 -27.84 -15.91 -14.31
N GLU A 253 -29.09 -15.67 -13.90
CA GLU A 253 -29.89 -14.54 -14.35
C GLU A 253 -29.34 -13.21 -13.84
N LEU A 254 -29.10 -13.09 -12.53
CA LEU A 254 -28.57 -11.86 -11.93
C LEU A 254 -27.13 -11.57 -12.40
N ALA A 255 -26.35 -12.58 -12.75
CA ALA A 255 -25.02 -12.41 -13.32
C ALA A 255 -25.02 -11.70 -14.70
N LYS A 256 -26.14 -11.73 -15.43
CA LYS A 256 -26.29 -11.07 -16.73
C LYS A 256 -26.54 -9.56 -16.61
N ASP A 257 -27.11 -9.10 -15.51
CA ASP A 257 -27.51 -7.69 -15.25
C ASP A 257 -26.34 -6.77 -14.82
N LEU A 258 -25.10 -7.24 -14.96
CA LEU A 258 -23.90 -6.55 -14.47
C LEU A 258 -23.26 -5.65 -15.54
N ALA A 259 -24.03 -4.71 -16.08
CA ALA A 259 -23.55 -3.74 -17.09
C ALA A 259 -22.42 -2.85 -16.54
N SER A 260 -22.39 -2.59 -15.24
CA SER A 260 -21.38 -1.75 -14.57
C SER A 260 -19.99 -2.39 -14.44
N VAL A 261 -19.83 -3.67 -14.80
CA VAL A 261 -18.56 -4.39 -14.61
C VAL A 261 -17.51 -4.01 -15.65
N GLU A 262 -17.91 -3.68 -16.87
CA GLU A 262 -16.96 -3.26 -17.90
C GLU A 262 -16.29 -1.93 -17.55
N ASP A 263 -17.02 -1.00 -16.93
CA ASP A 263 -16.44 0.25 -16.41
C ASP A 263 -15.40 -0.01 -15.33
N VAL A 264 -15.70 -0.91 -14.40
CA VAL A 264 -14.75 -1.30 -13.32
C VAL A 264 -13.51 -1.96 -13.93
N LYS A 265 -13.68 -2.86 -14.90
CA LYS A 265 -12.60 -3.54 -15.61
C LYS A 265 -11.71 -2.56 -16.38
N MET A 266 -12.32 -1.62 -17.10
CA MET A 266 -11.61 -0.56 -17.82
C MET A 266 -10.80 0.32 -16.87
N ARG A 267 -11.38 0.74 -15.74
CA ARG A 267 -10.68 1.52 -14.70
C ARG A 267 -9.52 0.74 -14.07
N PHE A 268 -9.68 -0.56 -13.81
CA PHE A 268 -8.55 -1.40 -13.37
C PHE A 268 -7.44 -1.49 -14.41
N GLY A 269 -7.79 -1.60 -15.70
CA GLY A 269 -6.81 -1.56 -16.79
C GLY A 269 -6.00 -0.27 -16.83
N GLN A 270 -6.64 0.89 -16.64
CA GLN A 270 -5.98 2.19 -16.53
C GLN A 270 -5.03 2.24 -15.31
N LEU A 271 -5.48 1.76 -14.15
CA LEU A 271 -4.63 1.66 -12.96
C LEU A 271 -3.46 0.71 -13.16
N ALA A 272 -3.62 -0.39 -13.90
CA ALA A 272 -2.51 -1.31 -14.16
C ALA A 272 -1.39 -0.64 -14.95
N VAL A 273 -1.73 0.23 -15.92
CA VAL A 273 -0.75 1.04 -16.66
C VAL A 273 -0.05 2.04 -15.75
N GLU A 274 -0.81 2.75 -14.90
CA GLU A 274 -0.21 3.72 -13.97
C GLU A 274 0.67 3.04 -12.91
N ALA A 275 0.26 1.88 -12.39
CA ALA A 275 1.05 1.08 -11.46
C ALA A 275 2.37 0.65 -12.11
N ALA A 276 2.36 0.19 -13.37
CA ALA A 276 3.57 -0.19 -14.10
C ALA A 276 4.53 1.00 -14.27
N ARG A 277 4.00 2.18 -14.61
CA ARG A 277 4.81 3.41 -14.72
C ARG A 277 5.40 3.84 -13.38
N LEU A 278 4.60 3.83 -12.31
CA LEU A 278 5.09 4.14 -10.97
C LEU A 278 6.18 3.16 -10.50
N ILE A 279 6.08 1.88 -10.88
CA ILE A 279 7.12 0.89 -10.61
C ILE A 279 8.43 1.27 -11.32
N GLU A 280 8.36 1.57 -12.62
CA GLU A 280 9.52 1.97 -13.42
C GLU A 280 10.18 3.23 -12.82
N ASP A 281 9.40 4.28 -12.55
CA ASP A 281 9.88 5.52 -11.95
C ASP A 281 10.52 5.29 -10.58
N CYS A 282 9.91 4.46 -9.73
CA CYS A 282 10.48 4.07 -8.44
C CYS A 282 11.81 3.33 -8.61
N GLN A 283 11.89 2.38 -9.55
CA GLN A 283 13.11 1.60 -9.80
C GLN A 283 14.24 2.47 -10.33
N ASP A 284 13.94 3.42 -11.23
CA ASP A 284 14.92 4.38 -11.75
C ASP A 284 15.50 5.26 -10.64
N VAL A 285 14.66 5.70 -9.70
CA VAL A 285 15.11 6.47 -8.54
C VAL A 285 15.95 5.61 -7.59
N LEU A 286 15.54 4.37 -7.34
CA LEU A 286 16.27 3.43 -6.47
C LEU A 286 17.62 2.98 -7.05
N ALA A 287 17.74 2.92 -8.38
CA ALA A 287 18.97 2.54 -9.07
C ALA A 287 20.00 3.68 -9.14
N LYS A 288 19.55 4.93 -9.08
CA LYS A 288 20.44 6.10 -9.07
C LYS A 288 21.11 6.26 -7.71
N LYS A 289 22.40 6.63 -7.72
CA LYS A 289 23.04 7.14 -6.50
C LYS A 289 22.28 8.39 -6.05
N PRO A 290 22.06 8.61 -4.74
CA PRO A 290 21.30 9.74 -4.24
C PRO A 290 21.92 11.05 -4.73
N GLU A 291 21.23 11.74 -5.63
CA GLU A 291 21.64 13.06 -6.09
C GLU A 291 21.32 14.08 -5.00
N LEU A 292 22.37 14.72 -4.49
CA LEU A 292 22.25 15.76 -3.48
C LEU A 292 21.64 17.02 -4.06
N LYS A 293 20.31 17.10 -4.08
CA LYS A 293 19.64 18.40 -4.19
C LYS A 293 19.94 19.21 -2.93
N LYS A 294 20.09 20.53 -3.09
CA LYS A 294 20.30 21.45 -1.97
C LYS A 294 19.03 21.50 -1.11
N CYS A 295 18.84 20.54 -0.20
CA CYS A 295 17.78 20.63 0.80
C CYS A 295 18.09 21.79 1.77
N PRO A 296 17.14 22.71 2.00
CA PRO A 296 17.34 23.87 2.87
C PRO A 296 17.37 23.51 4.37
N PHE A 297 16.98 22.30 4.75
CA PHE A 297 16.96 21.83 6.13
C PHE A 297 18.00 20.72 6.33
N ALA A 298 19.18 21.07 6.83
CA ALA A 298 20.20 20.16 7.37
C ALA A 298 21.00 20.86 8.47
#